data_AF-A0AAU0QGW9-F1
#
_entry.id   AF-A0AAU0QGW9-F1
#
_cell.length_a   1.000
_cell.length_b   1.000
_cell.length_c   1.000
_cell.angle_alpha   90.00
_cell.angle_beta   90.00
_cell.angle_gamma   90.00
#
_symmetry.space_group_name_H-M   'P 1'
#
loop_
_entity.id
_entity.type
_entity.pdbx_description
1 polymer ?
#
loop_
_entity_poly.entity_id
_entity_poly.type
_entity_poly.pdbx_seq_one_letter_code
_entity_poly.pdbx_strand_id
1 'polypeptide(L)'
;MKNTLSRRQLGRAALATGTLLAAAHLPLPARAVAPGATALSLRFPGTTLTPDAPPATLRFHSHEGTISRLVYPSTHCRDGEFPLCSELITLPENTTQIEASPEVGTHFHRLIPSNLALPDAPEATVTEGLRVVSRRQWGADETLMTWTPEYAAPVCITVHHTEIPTGREPEYQHNWPAAVRGVYRFHALTENGGRGWGDIGYHLLIDPEGTVYQGRTTGAPGRAVFSGTPAPDSPAPHSPVGGVVTAGHVFKANTGNIGVCLIGNFTRDHPTTAAYRSLITVLSALCQACSFHPLNQVRYVNPSAGVDATQPIISGHKDWQEVTGIPKDCPGRNLWYQLPEIRQHIADTLRTA
;
A
#
# COMPACT_ATOMS: atom_id res chain seq x y z
N MET A 1 -47.80 -55.24 -34.15
CA MET A 1 -48.34 -54.01 -33.54
C MET A 1 -47.45 -53.62 -32.38
N LYS A 2 -46.86 -52.42 -32.48
CA LYS A 2 -45.87 -51.87 -31.55
C LYS A 2 -46.59 -51.38 -30.30
N ASN A 3 -46.09 -51.75 -29.12
CA ASN A 3 -46.40 -51.06 -27.87
C ASN A 3 -45.15 -50.32 -27.39
N THR A 4 -45.33 -49.03 -27.17
CA THR A 4 -44.32 -48.03 -26.85
C THR A 4 -44.23 -47.83 -25.33
N LEU A 5 -43.11 -47.22 -24.90
CA LEU A 5 -42.75 -46.68 -23.57
C LEU A 5 -41.79 -47.60 -22.77
N SER A 6 -40.69 -47.14 -22.16
CA SER A 6 -40.15 -45.78 -21.95
C SER A 6 -38.63 -45.83 -21.67
N ARG A 7 -37.99 -44.66 -21.66
CA ARG A 7 -36.56 -44.29 -21.49
C ARG A 7 -35.80 -44.91 -20.29
N ARG A 8 -35.81 -46.23 -20.10
CA ARG A 8 -34.96 -46.96 -19.14
C ARG A 8 -34.26 -48.12 -19.85
N GLN A 9 -33.32 -47.81 -20.73
CA GLN A 9 -32.24 -48.71 -21.20
C GLN A 9 -31.38 -47.99 -22.24
N LEU A 10 -30.54 -47.07 -21.78
CA LEU A 10 -29.27 -46.75 -22.45
C LEU A 10 -28.22 -46.59 -21.33
N GLY A 11 -27.49 -47.68 -21.11
CA GLY A 11 -26.11 -47.70 -20.61
C GLY A 11 -25.84 -47.23 -19.18
N ARG A 12 -25.91 -48.16 -18.22
CA ARG A 12 -25.08 -48.13 -17.01
C ARG A 12 -23.69 -48.70 -17.33
N ALA A 13 -22.70 -48.27 -16.52
CA ALA A 13 -21.38 -48.86 -16.28
C ALA A 13 -20.18 -48.24 -17.03
N ALA A 14 -19.64 -47.16 -16.46
CA ALA A 14 -18.20 -46.95 -16.32
C ALA A 14 -17.97 -46.04 -15.11
N LEU A 15 -18.06 -46.61 -13.90
CA LEU A 15 -17.57 -46.01 -12.67
C LEU A 15 -16.44 -46.91 -12.17
N ALA A 16 -15.32 -46.27 -11.86
CA ALA A 16 -14.12 -46.73 -11.16
C ALA A 16 -12.82 -46.57 -11.98
N THR A 17 -11.86 -45.92 -11.33
CA THR A 17 -10.42 -45.77 -11.66
C THR A 17 -10.05 -44.70 -12.70
N GLY A 18 -10.22 -43.44 -12.30
CA GLY A 18 -9.47 -42.30 -12.83
C GLY A 18 -8.60 -41.70 -11.74
N THR A 19 -7.48 -42.35 -11.45
CA THR A 19 -6.41 -41.83 -10.60
C THR A 19 -5.77 -40.61 -11.26
N LEU A 20 -5.33 -39.65 -10.45
CA LEU A 20 -4.30 -38.65 -10.74
C LEU A 20 -4.60 -37.58 -11.80
N LEU A 21 -5.13 -36.44 -11.32
CA LEU A 21 -4.48 -35.17 -11.62
C LEU A 21 -3.90 -34.64 -10.32
N ALA A 22 -2.78 -35.25 -9.92
CA ALA A 22 -1.79 -34.49 -9.19
C ALA A 22 -1.46 -33.30 -10.10
N ALA A 23 -1.86 -32.10 -9.70
CA ALA A 23 -1.18 -30.92 -10.18
C ALA A 23 0.30 -31.19 -9.90
N ALA A 24 1.07 -31.45 -10.95
CA ALA A 24 2.51 -31.48 -10.84
C ALA A 24 2.89 -30.06 -10.42
N HIS A 25 2.99 -29.86 -9.10
CA HIS A 25 3.66 -28.72 -8.53
C HIS A 25 5.11 -28.88 -8.95
N LEU A 26 5.42 -28.37 -10.16
CA LEU A 26 6.79 -28.09 -10.53
C LEU A 26 7.40 -27.37 -9.33
N PRO A 27 8.49 -27.91 -8.75
CA PRO A 27 9.09 -27.30 -7.57
C PRO A 27 9.46 -25.86 -7.93
N LEU A 28 9.00 -24.94 -7.10
CA LEU A 28 9.38 -23.54 -7.19
C LEU A 28 10.91 -23.46 -7.05
N PRO A 29 11.64 -22.64 -7.83
CA PRO A 29 13.07 -22.49 -7.66
C PRO A 29 13.38 -21.98 -6.25
N ALA A 30 13.97 -22.85 -5.45
CA ALA A 30 14.39 -22.53 -4.11
C ALA A 30 15.72 -21.76 -4.16
N ARG A 31 15.75 -20.54 -3.66
CA ARG A 31 16.92 -19.66 -3.61
C ARG A 31 17.32 -19.38 -2.17
N ALA A 32 18.62 -19.43 -1.88
CA ALA A 32 19.15 -18.95 -0.61
C ALA A 32 18.85 -17.45 -0.46
N VAL A 33 18.56 -17.02 0.77
CA VAL A 33 18.38 -15.60 1.07
C VAL A 33 19.72 -14.88 0.96
N ALA A 34 19.73 -13.68 0.36
CA ALA A 34 20.94 -12.86 0.32
C ALA A 34 21.40 -12.51 1.75
N PRO A 35 22.69 -12.62 2.10
CA PRO A 35 23.18 -12.33 3.44
C PRO A 35 22.74 -10.95 3.94
N GLY A 36 22.05 -10.91 5.09
CA GLY A 36 21.57 -9.67 5.71
C GLY A 36 20.30 -9.07 5.10
N ALA A 37 19.66 -9.73 4.13
CA ALA A 37 18.33 -9.34 3.67
C ALA A 37 17.29 -9.60 4.76
N THR A 38 16.38 -8.64 4.93
CA THR A 38 15.29 -8.72 5.92
C THR A 38 13.94 -8.44 5.27
N ALA A 39 13.92 -8.09 3.99
CA ALA A 39 12.74 -8.03 3.16
C ALA A 39 13.07 -8.42 1.71
N LEU A 40 12.06 -8.58 0.88
CA LEU A 40 12.20 -8.72 -0.56
C LEU A 40 11.03 -8.05 -1.29
N SER A 41 11.18 -7.86 -2.60
CA SER A 41 10.07 -7.57 -3.51
C SER A 41 10.12 -8.51 -4.69
N LEU A 42 8.96 -8.85 -5.25
CA LEU A 42 8.85 -9.60 -6.49
C LEU A 42 8.83 -8.66 -7.67
N ARG A 43 9.45 -9.08 -8.76
CA ARG A 43 9.32 -8.47 -10.08
C ARG A 43 8.62 -9.49 -10.97
N PHE A 44 7.40 -9.18 -11.33
CA PHE A 44 6.60 -9.96 -12.27
C PHE A 44 7.04 -9.60 -13.68
N PRO A 45 7.18 -10.55 -14.61
CA PRO A 45 7.44 -10.27 -16.01
C PRO A 45 6.26 -9.53 -16.64
N GLY A 46 6.46 -8.89 -17.80
CA GLY A 46 5.43 -8.19 -18.53
C GLY A 46 5.57 -6.67 -18.51
N THR A 47 4.43 -5.97 -18.54
CA THR A 47 4.38 -4.51 -18.60
C THR A 47 4.01 -3.90 -17.23
N THR A 48 4.13 -2.58 -17.07
CA THR A 48 3.68 -1.86 -15.86
C THR A 48 2.17 -1.99 -15.61
N LEU A 49 1.39 -2.29 -16.65
CA LEU A 49 -0.07 -2.42 -16.55
C LEU A 49 -0.51 -3.90 -16.45
N THR A 50 0.20 -4.78 -17.13
CA THR A 50 -0.17 -6.19 -17.27
C THR A 50 1.04 -7.07 -16.98
N PRO A 51 1.07 -7.77 -15.85
CA PRO A 51 2.08 -8.79 -15.63
C PRO A 51 1.78 -9.98 -16.56
N ASP A 52 2.81 -10.58 -17.13
CA ASP A 52 2.69 -11.83 -17.90
C ASP A 52 2.43 -13.03 -16.95
N ALA A 53 2.74 -12.86 -15.66
CA ALA A 53 2.54 -13.85 -14.61
C ALA A 53 1.33 -13.51 -13.71
N PRO A 54 0.56 -14.53 -13.27
CA PRO A 54 -0.45 -14.37 -12.23
C PRO A 54 0.20 -14.06 -10.85
N PRO A 55 -0.60 -13.83 -9.79
CA PRO A 55 -0.08 -13.73 -8.42
C PRO A 55 0.86 -14.89 -8.08
N ALA A 56 1.98 -14.58 -7.44
CA ALA A 56 3.03 -15.55 -7.14
C ALA A 56 2.90 -16.07 -5.71
N THR A 57 3.11 -17.38 -5.53
CA THR A 57 3.24 -17.94 -4.17
C THR A 57 4.69 -17.87 -3.74
N LEU A 58 4.95 -17.22 -2.61
CA LEU A 58 6.20 -17.28 -1.89
C LEU A 58 6.12 -18.33 -0.78
N ARG A 59 7.19 -19.11 -0.63
CA ARG A 59 7.40 -19.92 0.58
C ARG A 59 8.71 -19.52 1.25
N PHE A 60 8.63 -19.23 2.53
CA PHE A 60 9.77 -18.94 3.39
C PHE A 60 10.05 -20.20 4.21
N HIS A 61 11.25 -20.75 4.10
CA HIS A 61 11.68 -21.93 4.85
C HIS A 61 12.61 -21.50 5.98
N SER A 62 12.41 -22.10 7.15
CA SER A 62 13.29 -22.01 8.30
C SER A 62 13.54 -23.41 8.88
N HIS A 63 14.34 -23.51 9.93
CA HIS A 63 14.50 -24.78 10.67
C HIS A 63 13.21 -25.21 11.39
N GLU A 64 12.27 -24.29 11.59
CA GLU A 64 11.03 -24.50 12.35
C GLU A 64 9.84 -24.83 11.44
N GLY A 65 9.94 -24.59 10.13
CA GLY A 65 8.91 -24.96 9.16
C GLY A 65 8.88 -24.07 7.92
N THR A 66 7.75 -24.11 7.22
CA THR A 66 7.53 -23.35 5.98
C THR A 66 6.31 -22.45 6.09
N ILE A 67 6.47 -21.17 5.79
CA ILE A 67 5.39 -20.18 5.72
C ILE A 67 5.10 -19.87 4.27
N SER A 68 3.84 -19.96 3.84
CA SER A 68 3.42 -19.61 2.47
C SER A 68 2.63 -18.31 2.41
N ARG A 69 2.93 -17.47 1.42
CA ARG A 69 2.27 -16.19 1.18
C ARG A 69 1.97 -16.01 -0.30
N LEU A 70 0.72 -15.68 -0.62
CA LEU A 70 0.35 -15.23 -1.97
C LEU A 70 0.69 -13.75 -2.10
N VAL A 71 1.41 -13.39 -3.15
CA VAL A 71 1.86 -12.03 -3.44
C VAL A 71 1.28 -11.61 -4.77
N TYR A 72 0.59 -10.49 -4.76
CA TYR A 72 0.00 -9.94 -5.96
C TYR A 72 0.96 -8.97 -6.64
N PRO A 73 0.95 -8.92 -7.98
CA PRO A 73 1.52 -7.82 -8.71
C PRO A 73 0.91 -6.49 -8.20
N SER A 74 1.76 -5.56 -7.74
CA SER A 74 1.37 -4.24 -7.28
C SER A 74 1.81 -3.15 -8.26
N THR A 75 0.94 -2.18 -8.52
CA THR A 75 1.31 -1.04 -9.38
C THR A 75 1.78 0.14 -8.57
N HIS A 76 2.18 -0.06 -7.32
CA HIS A 76 3.11 0.81 -6.61
C HIS A 76 4.53 0.77 -7.24
N CYS A 77 4.60 0.53 -8.55
CA CYS A 77 5.81 0.70 -9.35
C CYS A 77 5.91 2.17 -9.75
N ARG A 78 7.11 2.63 -10.11
CA ARG A 78 7.22 3.89 -10.86
C ARG A 78 6.45 3.73 -12.15
N ASP A 79 5.49 4.60 -12.35
CA ASP A 79 4.74 4.64 -13.59
C ASP A 79 5.72 4.86 -14.75
N GLY A 80 5.87 3.86 -15.61
CA GLY A 80 6.82 3.86 -16.74
C GLY A 80 8.09 3.02 -16.59
N GLU A 81 8.32 2.36 -15.46
CA GLU A 81 9.37 1.32 -15.38
C GLU A 81 8.78 -0.09 -15.49
N PHE A 82 9.48 -0.91 -16.29
CA PHE A 82 9.10 -2.26 -16.64
C PHE A 82 10.04 -3.27 -15.99
N PRO A 83 9.54 -4.43 -15.53
CA PRO A 83 8.13 -4.84 -15.41
C PRO A 83 7.53 -4.61 -14.00
N LEU A 84 6.24 -4.93 -13.82
CA LEU A 84 5.45 -4.73 -12.60
C LEU A 84 6.04 -5.50 -11.39
N CYS A 85 5.91 -4.97 -10.17
CA CYS A 85 6.55 -5.51 -8.97
C CYS A 85 5.60 -5.59 -7.76
N SER A 86 5.92 -6.34 -6.70
CA SER A 86 5.15 -6.31 -5.45
C SER A 86 5.54 -5.13 -4.55
N GLU A 87 4.80 -4.88 -3.47
CA GLU A 87 5.31 -4.13 -2.32
C GLU A 87 6.50 -4.83 -1.64
N LEU A 88 7.10 -4.13 -0.68
CA LEU A 88 8.12 -4.69 0.21
C LEU A 88 7.51 -5.75 1.13
N ILE A 89 8.07 -6.96 1.09
CA ILE A 89 7.64 -8.12 1.86
C ILE A 89 8.73 -8.43 2.88
N THR A 90 8.46 -8.19 4.16
CA THR A 90 9.37 -8.60 5.24
C THR A 90 9.60 -10.10 5.22
N LEU A 91 10.83 -10.54 5.42
CA LEU A 91 11.15 -11.95 5.59
C LEU A 91 10.79 -12.38 7.02
N PRO A 92 10.16 -13.55 7.22
CA PRO A 92 10.09 -14.15 8.54
C PRO A 92 11.49 -14.30 9.14
N GLU A 93 11.60 -14.15 10.46
CA GLU A 93 12.80 -14.41 11.23
C GLU A 93 13.32 -15.83 10.94
N ASN A 94 14.64 -15.96 10.90
CA ASN A 94 15.32 -17.23 10.63
C ASN A 94 15.00 -17.86 9.25
N THR A 95 14.44 -17.10 8.29
CA THR A 95 14.30 -17.58 6.91
C THR A 95 15.67 -17.91 6.33
N THR A 96 15.88 -19.18 5.97
CA THR A 96 17.13 -19.67 5.37
C THR A 96 17.02 -19.78 3.85
N GLN A 97 15.83 -20.06 3.34
CA GLN A 97 15.57 -20.27 1.92
C GLN A 97 14.19 -19.73 1.52
N ILE A 98 14.08 -19.26 0.29
CA ILE A 98 12.83 -18.77 -0.29
C ILE A 98 12.55 -19.48 -1.60
N GLU A 99 11.33 -19.95 -1.74
CA GLU A 99 10.78 -20.42 -3.01
C GLU A 99 9.81 -19.38 -3.56
N ALA A 100 9.92 -19.09 -4.85
CA ALA A 100 8.99 -18.24 -5.58
C ALA A 100 8.59 -18.94 -6.88
N SER A 101 7.40 -18.63 -7.41
CA SER A 101 7.02 -18.92 -8.81
C SER A 101 8.20 -18.73 -9.79
N PRO A 102 8.54 -19.71 -10.66
CA PRO A 102 9.68 -19.59 -11.57
C PRO A 102 9.58 -18.41 -12.53
N GLU A 103 8.36 -17.95 -12.79
CA GLU A 103 8.07 -16.80 -13.64
C GLU A 103 8.37 -15.45 -12.99
N VAL A 104 8.62 -15.34 -11.67
CA VAL A 104 8.92 -14.04 -11.02
C VAL A 104 10.37 -13.91 -10.57
N GLY A 105 10.91 -12.69 -10.64
CA GLY A 105 12.22 -12.35 -10.10
C GLY A 105 12.14 -11.90 -8.64
N THR A 106 12.94 -12.50 -7.75
CA THR A 106 13.09 -12.04 -6.36
C THR A 106 14.18 -10.98 -6.25
N HIS A 107 13.87 -9.85 -5.61
CA HIS A 107 14.81 -8.77 -5.32
C HIS A 107 14.89 -8.56 -3.82
N PHE A 108 16.07 -8.69 -3.23
CA PHE A 108 16.25 -8.69 -1.79
C PHE A 108 16.60 -7.31 -1.26
N HIS A 109 15.96 -6.94 -0.15
CA HIS A 109 16.12 -5.65 0.50
C HIS A 109 16.58 -5.84 1.94
N ARG A 110 17.37 -4.88 2.40
CA ARG A 110 17.75 -4.77 3.82
C ARG A 110 16.92 -3.65 4.43
N LEU A 111 16.00 -4.01 5.32
CA LEU A 111 15.42 -3.05 6.26
C LEU A 111 16.55 -2.57 7.16
N ILE A 112 16.70 -1.24 7.26
CA ILE A 112 17.72 -0.65 8.11
C ILE A 112 17.19 -0.65 9.55
N PRO A 113 17.77 -1.45 10.46
CA PRO A 113 17.46 -1.34 11.87
C PRO A 113 17.88 0.05 12.33
N SER A 114 17.06 0.70 13.14
CA SER A 114 17.46 1.93 13.82
C SER A 114 17.65 1.62 15.28
N ASN A 115 18.77 2.09 15.81
CA ASN A 115 19.03 2.21 17.24
C ASN A 115 18.48 3.52 17.81
N LEU A 116 17.87 4.37 16.98
CA LEU A 116 17.19 5.58 17.41
C LEU A 116 15.88 5.20 18.07
N ALA A 117 15.80 5.40 19.39
CA ALA A 117 14.51 5.49 20.05
C ALA A 117 13.75 6.69 19.47
N LEU A 118 12.48 6.51 19.13
CA LEU A 118 11.64 7.65 18.80
C LEU A 118 11.55 8.56 20.05
N PRO A 119 11.68 9.88 19.90
CA PRO A 119 11.43 10.78 21.00
C PRO A 119 9.95 10.75 21.41
N ASP A 120 9.69 11.11 22.68
CA ASP A 120 8.35 11.03 23.27
C ASP A 120 7.30 11.92 22.59
N ALA A 121 7.71 12.97 21.88
CA ALA A 121 6.81 13.96 21.27
C ALA A 121 7.03 14.09 19.74
N PRO A 122 5.99 13.97 18.91
CA PRO A 122 6.12 14.16 17.47
C PRO A 122 6.39 15.62 17.06
N GLU A 123 7.34 15.82 16.14
CA GLU A 123 7.88 17.13 15.74
C GLU A 123 7.21 17.72 14.49
N ALA A 124 6.58 16.91 13.64
CA ALA A 124 5.90 17.38 12.44
C ALA A 124 4.39 17.53 12.66
N THR A 125 3.77 18.39 11.88
CA THR A 125 2.37 18.79 12.05
C THR A 125 1.64 18.68 10.72
N VAL A 126 0.52 17.97 10.70
CA VAL A 126 -0.45 17.98 9.58
C VAL A 126 -1.39 19.17 9.73
N THR A 127 -1.96 19.31 10.93
CA THR A 127 -2.74 20.47 11.42
C THR A 127 -2.34 20.74 12.86
N GLU A 128 -2.68 21.90 13.43
CA GLU A 128 -2.32 22.23 14.82
C GLU A 128 -2.68 21.13 15.85
N GLY A 129 -3.75 20.37 15.60
CA GLY A 129 -4.21 19.26 16.45
C GLY A 129 -3.68 17.86 16.08
N LEU A 130 -3.01 17.70 14.93
CA LEU A 130 -2.47 16.40 14.48
C LEU A 130 -0.96 16.49 14.25
N ARG A 131 -0.21 16.04 15.26
CA ARG A 131 1.24 15.88 15.21
C ARG A 131 1.63 14.47 14.79
N VAL A 132 2.71 14.35 14.05
CA VAL A 132 3.21 13.11 13.46
C VAL A 132 4.72 13.01 13.61
N VAL A 133 5.23 11.77 13.69
CA VAL A 133 6.67 11.49 13.78
C VAL A 133 7.33 12.01 12.53
N SER A 134 8.22 12.99 12.69
CA SER A 134 8.87 13.66 11.55
C SER A 134 9.86 12.74 10.85
N ARG A 135 10.22 13.10 9.62
CA ARG A 135 11.28 12.40 8.85
C ARG A 135 12.56 12.21 9.65
N ARG A 136 13.00 13.27 10.33
CA ARG A 136 14.16 13.21 11.23
C ARG A 136 13.96 12.20 12.36
N GLN A 137 12.79 12.19 13.00
CA GLN A 137 12.51 11.35 14.17
C GLN A 137 12.49 9.86 13.82
N TRP A 138 11.92 9.47 12.67
CA TRP A 138 11.99 8.07 12.24
C TRP A 138 13.30 7.71 11.51
N GLY A 139 14.23 8.65 11.39
CA GLY A 139 15.56 8.41 10.83
C GLY A 139 15.58 8.33 9.30
N ALA A 140 14.84 9.20 8.62
CA ALA A 140 14.93 9.37 7.18
C ALA A 140 16.37 9.70 6.76
N ASP A 141 16.89 8.93 5.79
CA ASP A 141 18.13 9.26 5.11
C ASP A 141 17.82 10.25 3.97
N GLU A 142 17.86 11.55 4.28
CA GLU A 142 17.53 12.59 3.31
C GLU A 142 18.51 12.65 2.12
N THR A 143 19.64 11.92 2.15
CA THR A 143 20.52 11.81 0.97
C THR A 143 19.87 11.00 -0.17
N LEU A 144 18.84 10.21 0.15
CA LEU A 144 18.02 9.47 -0.82
C LEU A 144 16.92 10.34 -1.43
N MET A 145 16.68 11.52 -0.87
CA MET A 145 15.64 12.44 -1.31
C MET A 145 16.12 13.18 -2.56
N THR A 146 15.62 12.77 -3.72
CA THR A 146 15.92 13.39 -5.03
C THR A 146 14.67 13.90 -5.74
N TRP A 147 13.47 13.62 -5.20
CA TRP A 147 12.21 14.03 -5.81
C TRP A 147 11.80 15.44 -5.39
N THR A 148 12.09 16.45 -6.22
CA THR A 148 11.66 17.84 -6.00
C THR A 148 10.17 17.96 -5.59
N PRO A 149 9.84 18.66 -4.48
CA PRO A 149 8.46 18.89 -4.09
C PRO A 149 7.70 19.79 -5.07
N GLU A 150 6.49 19.37 -5.42
CA GLU A 150 5.50 20.14 -6.20
C GLU A 150 4.21 20.19 -5.39
N TYR A 151 3.37 21.21 -5.59
CA TYR A 151 2.17 21.39 -4.76
C TYR A 151 0.91 21.61 -5.59
N ALA A 152 -0.20 21.06 -5.12
CA ALA A 152 -1.52 21.23 -5.71
C ALA A 152 -2.57 21.56 -4.64
N ALA A 153 -3.72 22.07 -5.07
CA ALA A 153 -4.86 22.19 -4.16
C ALA A 153 -5.31 20.78 -3.70
N PRO A 154 -5.74 20.60 -2.44
CA PRO A 154 -6.30 19.33 -1.99
C PRO A 154 -7.58 19.00 -2.78
N VAL A 155 -7.71 17.75 -3.24
CA VAL A 155 -8.87 17.25 -4.00
C VAL A 155 -9.57 16.09 -3.30
N CYS A 156 -8.81 15.12 -2.78
CA CYS A 156 -9.35 13.93 -2.12
C CYS A 156 -8.30 13.24 -1.23
N ILE A 157 -8.71 12.15 -0.58
CA ILE A 157 -7.88 11.31 0.27
C ILE A 157 -8.01 9.85 -0.22
N THR A 158 -6.88 9.13 -0.30
CA THR A 158 -6.86 7.71 -0.65
C THR A 158 -6.15 6.91 0.45
N VAL A 159 -6.83 5.88 0.95
CA VAL A 159 -6.30 4.94 1.95
C VAL A 159 -5.60 3.76 1.28
N HIS A 160 -4.42 3.42 1.81
CA HIS A 160 -3.54 2.35 1.34
C HIS A 160 -3.17 1.37 2.45
N HIS A 161 -2.57 0.26 2.06
CA HIS A 161 -1.81 -0.61 2.95
C HIS A 161 -0.42 -0.89 2.38
N THR A 162 0.54 -1.31 3.22
CA THR A 162 1.90 -1.67 2.75
C THR A 162 2.05 -3.16 2.41
N GLU A 163 1.09 -3.98 2.81
CA GLU A 163 1.21 -5.44 2.91
C GLU A 163 2.34 -5.97 3.81
N ILE A 164 3.02 -5.10 4.56
CA ILE A 164 3.93 -5.52 5.64
C ILE A 164 3.09 -6.16 6.76
N PRO A 165 3.58 -7.21 7.46
CA PRO A 165 2.90 -7.80 8.62
C PRO A 165 2.42 -6.78 9.65
N THR A 166 1.28 -7.07 10.28
CA THR A 166 0.65 -6.16 11.28
C THR A 166 1.22 -6.30 12.68
N GLY A 167 2.12 -7.25 12.85
CA GLY A 167 2.86 -7.52 14.06
C GLY A 167 2.18 -8.44 15.07
N ARG A 168 1.12 -9.11 14.62
CA ARG A 168 0.49 -10.24 15.33
C ARG A 168 1.18 -11.56 15.01
N GLU A 169 2.01 -11.53 13.98
CA GLU A 169 2.80 -12.63 13.46
C GLU A 169 4.14 -12.66 14.22
N PRO A 170 4.29 -13.52 15.25
CA PRO A 170 5.49 -13.54 16.11
C PRO A 170 6.78 -13.81 15.33
N GLU A 171 6.67 -14.37 14.13
CA GLU A 171 7.78 -14.65 13.24
C GLU A 171 8.35 -13.42 12.51
N TYR A 172 7.83 -12.19 12.69
CA TYR A 172 8.38 -10.99 12.05
C TYR A 172 8.92 -9.97 13.05
N GLN A 173 9.86 -9.14 12.60
CA GLN A 173 10.36 -8.02 13.40
C GLN A 173 9.35 -6.86 13.46
N HIS A 174 9.06 -6.39 14.67
CA HIS A 174 8.13 -5.28 14.94
C HIS A 174 8.87 -3.97 15.22
N ASN A 175 9.67 -3.52 14.27
CA ASN A 175 10.32 -2.20 14.31
C ASN A 175 9.68 -1.29 13.26
N TRP A 176 8.64 -0.55 13.66
CA TRP A 176 7.85 0.27 12.73
C TRP A 176 8.64 1.41 12.08
N PRO A 177 9.53 2.14 12.78
CA PRO A 177 10.44 3.07 12.12
C PRO A 177 11.32 2.39 11.05
N ALA A 178 11.77 1.16 11.28
CA ALA A 178 12.51 0.38 10.28
C ALA A 178 11.65 -0.02 9.09
N ALA A 179 10.38 -0.36 9.32
CA ALA A 179 9.42 -0.58 8.25
C ALA A 179 9.25 0.70 7.40
N VAL A 180 9.06 1.87 8.02
CA VAL A 180 8.95 3.17 7.32
C VAL A 180 10.22 3.47 6.50
N ARG A 181 11.42 3.30 7.07
CA ARG A 181 12.69 3.45 6.32
C ARG A 181 12.82 2.45 5.18
N GLY A 182 12.34 1.23 5.38
CA GLY A 182 12.29 0.20 4.34
C GLY A 182 11.44 0.64 3.16
N VAL A 183 10.21 1.08 3.42
CA VAL A 183 9.31 1.65 2.41
C VAL A 183 9.95 2.87 1.74
N TYR A 184 10.58 3.76 2.49
CA TYR A 184 11.27 4.92 1.93
C TYR A 184 12.41 4.52 0.99
N ARG A 185 13.34 3.66 1.42
CA ARG A 185 14.45 3.19 0.56
C ARG A 185 13.93 2.49 -0.68
N PHE A 186 12.94 1.63 -0.50
CA PHE A 186 12.31 0.89 -1.58
C PHE A 186 11.74 1.83 -2.63
N HIS A 187 11.05 2.89 -2.22
CA HIS A 187 10.54 3.90 -3.13
C HIS A 187 11.65 4.78 -3.73
N ALA A 188 12.63 5.20 -2.94
CA ALA A 188 13.61 6.19 -3.35
C ALA A 188 14.68 5.65 -4.32
N LEU A 189 15.22 4.45 -4.07
CA LEU A 189 16.39 3.91 -4.77
C LEU A 189 16.02 3.09 -6.00
N THR A 190 16.93 2.97 -6.97
CA THR A 190 16.84 1.99 -8.07
C THR A 190 17.54 0.67 -7.76
N GLU A 191 18.52 0.71 -6.84
CA GLU A 191 19.29 -0.44 -6.40
C GLU A 191 18.41 -1.53 -5.80
N ASN A 192 18.83 -2.79 -5.95
CA ASN A 192 18.15 -3.96 -5.38
C ASN A 192 16.65 -4.04 -5.73
N GLY A 193 16.23 -3.51 -6.88
CA GLY A 193 14.82 -3.55 -7.31
C GLY A 193 13.92 -2.53 -6.61
N GLY A 194 14.48 -1.46 -6.06
CA GLY A 194 13.72 -0.28 -5.65
C GLY A 194 13.07 0.46 -6.83
N ARG A 195 12.34 1.54 -6.55
CA ARG A 195 11.47 2.25 -7.49
C ARG A 195 12.05 3.50 -8.13
N GLY A 196 13.15 4.04 -7.60
CA GLY A 196 13.79 5.22 -8.16
C GLY A 196 12.93 6.49 -8.13
N TRP A 197 11.92 6.56 -7.27
CA TRP A 197 11.02 7.73 -7.17
C TRP A 197 11.74 8.94 -6.62
N GLY A 198 12.79 8.74 -5.82
CA GLY A 198 13.48 9.81 -5.11
C GLY A 198 12.77 10.30 -3.86
N ASP A 199 11.61 9.75 -3.49
CA ASP A 199 11.03 9.87 -2.14
C ASP A 199 10.00 8.78 -1.85
N ILE A 200 9.57 8.67 -0.59
CA ILE A 200 8.44 7.82 -0.19
C ILE A 200 7.14 8.34 -0.82
N GLY A 201 6.37 7.44 -1.44
CA GLY A 201 5.18 7.80 -2.21
C GLY A 201 3.91 8.12 -1.41
N TYR A 202 3.89 7.89 -0.09
CA TYR A 202 2.73 8.23 0.76
C TYR A 202 2.96 9.52 1.52
N HIS A 203 1.90 10.25 1.83
CA HIS A 203 2.01 11.47 2.64
C HIS A 203 2.16 11.13 4.13
N LEU A 204 1.37 10.15 4.58
CA LEU A 204 1.34 9.67 5.96
C LEU A 204 1.37 8.16 5.99
N LEU A 205 2.07 7.60 6.97
CA LEU A 205 2.02 6.18 7.29
C LEU A 205 1.51 5.99 8.73
N ILE A 206 0.73 4.94 8.97
CA ILE A 206 0.19 4.61 10.30
C ILE A 206 0.62 3.19 10.65
N ASP A 207 1.33 3.00 11.75
CA ASP A 207 1.72 1.66 12.20
C ASP A 207 0.64 0.95 13.01
N PRO A 208 0.80 -0.36 13.30
CA PRO A 208 -0.13 -1.13 14.12
C PRO A 208 -0.30 -0.64 15.56
N GLU A 209 0.59 0.22 16.06
CA GLU A 209 0.48 0.86 17.38
C GLU A 209 -0.29 2.19 17.31
N GLY A 210 -0.68 2.61 16.10
CA GLY A 210 -1.39 3.86 15.86
C GLY A 210 -0.47 5.07 15.72
N THR A 211 0.84 4.90 15.73
CA THR A 211 1.80 5.99 15.50
C THR A 211 1.70 6.45 14.05
N VAL A 212 1.64 7.76 13.86
CA VAL A 212 1.55 8.39 12.54
C VAL A 212 2.92 8.95 12.18
N TYR A 213 3.41 8.62 10.98
CA TYR A 213 4.71 9.04 10.46
C TYR A 213 4.53 9.97 9.26
N GLN A 214 5.34 11.02 9.20
CA GLN A 214 5.51 11.84 8.01
C GLN A 214 6.17 11.01 6.91
N GLY A 215 5.52 10.89 5.75
CA GLY A 215 6.10 10.31 4.54
C GLY A 215 6.78 11.37 3.67
N ARG A 216 6.16 11.67 2.52
CA ARG A 216 6.63 12.61 1.50
C ARG A 216 7.09 13.92 2.13
N THR A 217 8.30 14.35 1.79
CA THR A 217 8.80 15.64 2.29
C THR A 217 8.04 16.80 1.66
N THR A 218 7.65 17.77 2.48
CA THR A 218 7.04 19.03 2.04
C THR A 218 8.09 20.08 1.71
N GLY A 219 9.38 19.77 1.79
CA GLY A 219 10.46 20.76 1.71
C GLY A 219 10.51 21.77 2.86
N ALA A 220 9.55 21.73 3.79
CA ALA A 220 9.42 22.63 4.92
C ALA A 220 9.55 21.86 6.25
N PRO A 221 10.52 22.20 7.11
CA PRO A 221 10.67 21.56 8.41
C PRO A 221 9.38 21.62 9.24
N GLY A 222 9.04 20.52 9.91
CA GLY A 222 7.89 20.45 10.83
C GLY A 222 6.52 20.40 10.16
N ARG A 223 6.41 20.33 8.82
CA ARG A 223 5.13 20.23 8.12
C ARG A 223 4.96 18.88 7.43
N ALA A 224 3.89 18.16 7.75
CA ALA A 224 3.49 16.92 7.10
C ALA A 224 2.28 17.21 6.20
N VAL A 225 2.31 16.75 4.94
CA VAL A 225 1.28 16.97 3.89
C VAL A 225 1.30 18.35 3.23
N PHE A 226 1.17 19.43 3.99
CA PHE A 226 0.93 20.77 3.41
C PHE A 226 2.16 21.68 3.44
N SER A 227 2.34 22.50 2.41
CA SER A 227 3.42 23.50 2.35
C SER A 227 3.22 24.68 3.32
N GLY A 228 1.96 24.95 3.69
CA GLY A 228 1.59 26.18 4.40
C GLY A 228 1.52 27.44 3.52
N THR A 229 1.86 27.33 2.24
CA THR A 229 1.65 28.38 1.23
C THR A 229 0.50 27.95 0.31
N PRO A 230 -0.31 28.87 -0.23
CA PRO A 230 -1.31 28.50 -1.23
C PRO A 230 -0.70 27.75 -2.42
N ALA A 231 -1.43 26.80 -3.00
CA ALA A 231 -1.00 26.13 -4.22
C ALA A 231 -0.99 27.14 -5.40
N PRO A 232 -0.04 27.02 -6.36
CA PRO A 232 0.11 27.97 -7.47
C PRO A 232 -1.18 28.18 -8.30
N ASP A 233 -1.95 27.11 -8.48
CA ASP A 233 -3.17 27.10 -9.30
C ASP A 233 -4.45 27.06 -8.45
N SER A 234 -4.39 27.45 -7.18
CA SER A 234 -5.58 27.43 -6.32
C SER A 234 -6.56 28.54 -6.72
N PRO A 235 -7.81 28.21 -7.10
CA PRO A 235 -8.84 29.23 -7.32
C PRO A 235 -9.27 29.93 -6.02
N ALA A 236 -8.87 29.38 -4.87
CA ALA A 236 -9.09 29.95 -3.55
C ALA A 236 -7.71 30.30 -2.94
N PRO A 237 -7.24 31.55 -3.05
CA PRO A 237 -5.96 32.00 -2.46
C PRO A 237 -5.88 31.88 -0.91
N HIS A 238 -6.91 31.31 -0.28
CA HIS A 238 -7.08 31.17 1.17
C HIS A 238 -7.41 29.73 1.61
N SER A 239 -6.98 28.69 0.87
CA SER A 239 -7.02 27.32 1.43
C SER A 239 -6.41 27.35 2.84
N PRO A 240 -7.15 26.96 3.89
CA PRO A 240 -6.72 27.19 5.28
C PRO A 240 -5.46 26.41 5.65
N VAL A 241 -5.05 25.45 4.81
CA VAL A 241 -3.87 24.60 5.03
C VAL A 241 -2.78 24.76 3.97
N GLY A 242 -2.99 25.57 2.92
CA GLY A 242 -2.05 25.70 1.80
C GLY A 242 -2.14 24.57 0.77
N GLY A 243 -1.07 24.39 -0.02
CA GLY A 243 -0.95 23.36 -1.05
C GLY A 243 -0.48 22.03 -0.48
N VAL A 244 -1.05 20.93 -0.99
CA VAL A 244 -0.64 19.55 -0.71
C VAL A 244 0.58 19.22 -1.58
N VAL A 245 1.65 18.68 -0.99
CA VAL A 245 2.79 18.18 -1.76
C VAL A 245 2.38 16.98 -2.61
N THR A 246 2.68 16.96 -3.91
CA THR A 246 2.41 15.79 -4.75
C THR A 246 3.28 14.61 -4.32
N ALA A 247 2.64 13.47 -4.05
CA ALA A 247 3.27 12.20 -3.72
C ALA A 247 2.96 11.15 -4.80
N GLY A 248 3.35 9.89 -4.59
CA GLY A 248 3.33 8.83 -5.61
C GLY A 248 2.63 7.59 -5.10
N HIS A 249 1.31 7.57 -5.10
CA HIS A 249 0.54 6.47 -4.53
C HIS A 249 -0.71 6.06 -5.32
N VAL A 250 -1.25 6.91 -6.21
CA VAL A 250 -2.28 6.52 -7.19
C VAL A 250 -1.86 6.99 -8.58
N PHE A 251 -1.47 6.04 -9.44
CA PHE A 251 -1.11 6.34 -10.83
C PHE A 251 -2.18 7.20 -11.51
N LYS A 252 -1.76 8.24 -12.23
CA LYS A 252 -2.60 9.25 -12.91
C LYS A 252 -3.46 10.14 -12.01
N ALA A 253 -3.57 9.84 -10.72
CA ALA A 253 -4.43 10.55 -9.78
C ALA A 253 -3.70 10.96 -8.49
N ASN A 254 -2.44 11.38 -8.59
CA ASN A 254 -1.62 11.83 -7.46
C ASN A 254 -1.84 13.32 -7.11
N THR A 255 -2.03 14.17 -8.11
CA THR A 255 -2.11 15.64 -7.94
C THR A 255 -3.27 16.04 -7.02
N GLY A 256 -2.95 16.55 -5.83
CA GLY A 256 -3.94 16.94 -4.83
C GLY A 256 -4.66 15.78 -4.12
N ASN A 257 -4.28 14.53 -4.41
CA ASN A 257 -4.80 13.35 -3.72
C ASN A 257 -3.89 12.99 -2.55
N ILE A 258 -4.42 12.96 -1.33
CA ILE A 258 -3.64 12.70 -0.11
C ILE A 258 -3.63 11.20 0.20
N GLY A 259 -2.49 10.55 -0.01
CA GLY A 259 -2.26 9.15 0.36
C GLY A 259 -1.94 8.92 1.83
N VAL A 260 -2.80 8.18 2.53
CA VAL A 260 -2.60 7.69 3.91
C VAL A 260 -2.44 6.17 3.87
N CYS A 261 -1.30 5.65 4.31
CA CYS A 261 -0.99 4.23 4.22
C CYS A 261 -0.89 3.56 5.59
N LEU A 262 -1.63 2.49 5.82
CA LEU A 262 -1.49 1.69 7.03
C LEU A 262 -0.43 0.60 6.82
N ILE A 263 0.47 0.44 7.78
CA ILE A 263 1.42 -0.68 7.79
C ILE A 263 0.65 -1.94 8.17
N GLY A 264 0.46 -2.85 7.20
CA GLY A 264 -0.36 -4.04 7.39
C GLY A 264 -0.77 -4.74 6.10
N ASN A 265 -1.17 -6.01 6.19
CA ASN A 265 -1.81 -6.75 5.11
C ASN A 265 -3.30 -6.99 5.38
N PHE A 266 -4.13 -6.00 5.07
CA PHE A 266 -5.58 -6.09 5.31
C PHE A 266 -6.36 -6.87 4.25
N THR A 267 -5.69 -7.66 3.41
CA THR A 267 -6.37 -8.72 2.65
C THR A 267 -6.59 -9.95 3.55
N ARG A 268 -5.69 -10.15 4.54
CA ARG A 268 -5.71 -11.28 5.47
C ARG A 268 -6.17 -10.84 6.85
N ASP A 269 -5.63 -9.73 7.34
CA ASP A 269 -5.84 -9.25 8.70
C ASP A 269 -6.80 -8.07 8.76
N HIS A 270 -7.20 -7.69 9.97
CA HIS A 270 -7.86 -6.40 10.22
C HIS A 270 -6.85 -5.43 10.82
N PRO A 271 -7.01 -4.11 10.59
CA PRO A 271 -6.25 -3.12 11.35
C PRO A 271 -6.38 -3.39 12.85
N THR A 272 -5.30 -3.14 13.60
CA THR A 272 -5.39 -3.11 15.06
C THR A 272 -6.33 -2.00 15.50
N THR A 273 -6.89 -2.11 16.70
CA THR A 273 -7.74 -1.04 17.27
C THR A 273 -7.02 0.30 17.32
N ALA A 274 -5.71 0.30 17.62
CA ALA A 274 -4.90 1.51 17.68
C ALA A 274 -4.72 2.13 16.27
N ALA A 275 -4.35 1.34 15.26
CA ALA A 275 -4.24 1.80 13.89
C ALA A 275 -5.57 2.30 13.31
N TYR A 276 -6.67 1.59 13.59
CA TYR A 276 -8.01 1.98 13.14
C TYR A 276 -8.47 3.31 13.74
N ARG A 277 -8.28 3.50 15.05
CA ARG A 277 -8.58 4.78 15.73
C ARG A 277 -7.71 5.91 15.19
N SER A 278 -6.42 5.64 15.02
CA SER A 278 -5.47 6.60 14.46
C SER A 278 -5.87 7.00 13.03
N LEU A 279 -6.27 6.04 12.19
CA LEU A 279 -6.79 6.32 10.85
C LEU A 279 -8.00 7.27 10.89
N ILE A 280 -8.99 7.02 11.75
CA ILE A 280 -10.15 7.90 11.90
C ILE A 280 -9.70 9.30 12.32
N THR A 281 -8.79 9.44 13.29
CA THR A 281 -8.24 10.73 13.73
C THR A 281 -7.55 11.46 12.58
N VAL A 282 -6.69 10.77 11.82
CA VAL A 282 -5.95 11.33 10.68
C VAL A 282 -6.91 11.81 9.59
N LEU A 283 -7.87 10.96 9.18
CA LEU A 283 -8.83 11.30 8.15
C LEU A 283 -9.75 12.45 8.58
N SER A 284 -10.16 12.49 9.86
CA SER A 284 -10.96 13.60 10.40
C SER A 284 -10.19 14.93 10.33
N ALA A 285 -8.94 14.93 10.76
CA ALA A 285 -8.09 16.13 10.72
C ALA A 285 -7.83 16.60 9.28
N LEU A 286 -7.62 15.67 8.33
CA LEU A 286 -7.46 16.00 6.91
C LEU A 286 -8.76 16.55 6.30
N CYS A 287 -9.91 16.00 6.67
CA CYS A 287 -11.21 16.53 6.25
C CYS A 287 -11.44 17.95 6.78
N GLN A 288 -11.16 18.22 8.06
CA GLN A 288 -11.23 19.57 8.63
C GLN A 288 -10.28 20.53 7.92
N ALA A 289 -9.01 20.13 7.76
CA ALA A 289 -7.98 20.88 7.05
C ALA A 289 -8.39 21.29 5.64
N CYS A 290 -8.93 20.35 4.87
CA CYS A 290 -9.26 20.58 3.47
C CYS A 290 -10.69 21.07 3.27
N SER A 291 -11.45 21.30 4.35
CA SER A 291 -12.90 21.57 4.30
C SER A 291 -13.68 20.51 3.50
N PHE A 292 -13.27 19.25 3.61
CA PHE A 292 -13.94 18.14 2.98
C PHE A 292 -15.05 17.57 3.86
N HIS A 293 -16.21 17.32 3.26
CA HIS A 293 -17.24 16.53 3.90
C HIS A 293 -17.00 15.03 3.59
N PRO A 294 -16.81 14.15 4.59
CA PRO A 294 -16.33 12.79 4.39
C PRO A 294 -17.31 11.88 3.62
N LEU A 295 -18.61 12.21 3.62
CA LEU A 295 -19.63 11.46 2.86
C LEU A 295 -19.79 11.93 1.41
N ASN A 296 -19.15 13.03 1.03
CA ASN A 296 -19.27 13.55 -0.33
C ASN A 296 -18.45 12.72 -1.32
N GLN A 297 -18.77 12.92 -2.60
CA GLN A 297 -17.94 12.52 -3.72
C GLN A 297 -17.26 13.75 -4.34
N VAL A 298 -16.19 13.51 -5.07
CA VAL A 298 -15.48 14.50 -5.87
C VAL A 298 -15.33 14.01 -7.29
N ARG A 299 -15.48 14.92 -8.26
CA ARG A 299 -15.05 14.69 -9.64
C ARG A 299 -13.57 15.05 -9.73
N TYR A 300 -12.72 14.05 -9.80
CA TYR A 300 -11.29 14.19 -9.99
C TYR A 300 -10.98 14.28 -11.49
N VAL A 301 -10.35 15.39 -11.91
CA VAL A 301 -9.97 15.62 -13.30
C VAL A 301 -8.46 15.83 -13.38
N ASN A 302 -7.78 15.02 -14.19
CA ASN A 302 -6.38 15.22 -14.54
C ASN A 302 -6.22 15.12 -16.06
N PRO A 303 -6.27 16.26 -16.79
CA PRO A 303 -6.24 16.26 -18.25
C PRO A 303 -4.94 15.71 -18.83
N SER A 304 -3.79 15.96 -18.18
CA SER A 304 -2.48 15.49 -18.66
C SER A 304 -2.36 13.96 -18.64
N ALA A 305 -3.16 13.29 -17.81
CA ALA A 305 -3.23 11.84 -17.71
C ALA A 305 -4.54 11.25 -18.26
N GLY A 306 -5.41 12.08 -18.85
CA GLY A 306 -6.70 11.67 -19.41
C GLY A 306 -7.69 11.13 -18.36
N VAL A 307 -7.63 11.61 -17.12
CA VAL A 307 -8.52 11.16 -16.04
C VAL A 307 -9.70 12.11 -15.89
N ASP A 308 -10.89 11.54 -15.85
CA ASP A 308 -12.14 12.17 -15.41
C ASP A 308 -12.95 11.10 -14.68
N ALA A 309 -12.92 11.14 -13.35
CA ALA A 309 -13.51 10.09 -12.53
C ALA A 309 -14.20 10.69 -11.31
N THR A 310 -15.29 10.06 -10.87
CA THR A 310 -15.96 10.42 -9.62
C THR A 310 -15.59 9.41 -8.55
N GLN A 311 -15.12 9.91 -7.40
CA GLN A 311 -14.71 9.07 -6.27
C GLN A 311 -15.29 9.61 -4.96
N PRO A 312 -15.51 8.76 -3.95
CA PRO A 312 -15.68 9.25 -2.58
C PRO A 312 -14.51 10.15 -2.17
N ILE A 313 -14.78 11.19 -1.38
CA ILE A 313 -13.73 12.08 -0.83
C ILE A 313 -12.64 11.26 -0.11
N ILE A 314 -13.06 10.24 0.64
CA ILE A 314 -12.17 9.24 1.24
C ILE A 314 -12.39 7.93 0.50
N SER A 315 -11.42 7.56 -0.33
CA SER A 315 -11.44 6.33 -1.14
C SER A 315 -10.37 5.35 -0.65
N GLY A 316 -10.49 4.08 -1.03
CA GLY A 316 -9.37 3.14 -1.01
C GLY A 316 -8.69 3.10 -2.36
N HIS A 317 -7.42 2.69 -2.42
CA HIS A 317 -6.71 2.56 -3.70
C HIS A 317 -7.48 1.68 -4.73
N LYS A 318 -8.23 0.67 -4.26
CA LYS A 318 -9.10 -0.18 -5.06
C LYS A 318 -10.15 0.58 -5.86
N ASP A 319 -10.67 1.69 -5.33
CA ASP A 319 -11.67 2.51 -6.02
C ASP A 319 -11.12 3.16 -7.30
N TRP A 320 -9.79 3.30 -7.39
CA TRP A 320 -9.09 3.88 -8.53
C TRP A 320 -8.69 2.87 -9.61
N GLN A 321 -9.09 1.60 -9.50
CA GLN A 321 -8.67 0.56 -10.45
C GLN A 321 -9.09 0.85 -11.90
N GLU A 322 -10.23 1.52 -12.12
CA GLU A 322 -10.68 1.94 -13.45
C GLU A 322 -9.80 3.06 -14.03
N VAL A 323 -9.42 4.02 -13.18
CA VAL A 323 -8.53 5.13 -13.56
C VAL A 323 -7.13 4.63 -13.87
N THR A 324 -6.61 3.72 -13.04
CA THR A 324 -5.28 3.15 -13.20
C THR A 324 -5.23 2.09 -14.31
N GLY A 325 -6.37 1.49 -14.66
CA GLY A 325 -6.49 0.42 -15.65
C GLY A 325 -5.96 -0.93 -15.16
N ILE A 326 -5.73 -1.08 -13.85
CA ILE A 326 -5.03 -2.25 -13.30
C ILE A 326 -5.73 -2.68 -12.01
N PRO A 327 -6.11 -3.97 -11.87
CA PRO A 327 -6.71 -4.48 -10.64
C PRO A 327 -5.89 -4.13 -9.39
N LYS A 328 -6.60 -3.85 -8.30
CA LYS A 328 -6.03 -3.45 -7.01
C LYS A 328 -6.75 -4.17 -5.90
N ASP A 329 -5.99 -4.73 -4.97
CA ASP A 329 -6.55 -5.21 -3.70
C ASP A 329 -6.31 -4.25 -2.55
N CYS A 330 -5.37 -3.32 -2.67
CA CYS A 330 -5.10 -2.24 -1.72
C CYS A 330 -6.35 -1.34 -1.49
N PRO A 331 -6.73 -1.00 -0.25
CA PRO A 331 -6.02 -1.17 1.01
C PRO A 331 -6.24 -2.53 1.69
N GLY A 332 -6.65 -3.55 0.96
CA GLY A 332 -7.01 -4.87 1.43
C GLY A 332 -8.50 -4.96 1.72
N ARG A 333 -9.13 -6.08 1.34
CA ARG A 333 -10.60 -6.26 1.44
C ARG A 333 -11.15 -5.95 2.84
N ASN A 334 -10.43 -6.33 3.91
CA ASN A 334 -10.91 -6.19 5.28
C ASN A 334 -10.93 -4.72 5.75
N LEU A 335 -10.08 -3.87 5.18
CA LEU A 335 -10.11 -2.42 5.42
C LEU A 335 -11.00 -1.70 4.40
N TRP A 336 -10.96 -2.10 3.13
CA TRP A 336 -11.75 -1.48 2.07
C TRP A 336 -13.26 -1.52 2.36
N TYR A 337 -13.78 -2.67 2.80
CA TYR A 337 -15.20 -2.79 3.17
C TYR A 337 -15.60 -1.95 4.39
N GLN A 338 -14.65 -1.49 5.21
CA GLN A 338 -14.91 -0.64 6.38
C GLN A 338 -14.94 0.86 6.02
N LEU A 339 -14.45 1.26 4.85
CA LEU A 339 -14.39 2.67 4.45
C LEU A 339 -15.75 3.41 4.49
N PRO A 340 -16.89 2.81 4.12
CA PRO A 340 -18.20 3.45 4.30
C PRO A 340 -18.51 3.78 5.76
N GLU A 341 -18.24 2.86 6.68
CA GLU A 341 -18.46 3.06 8.12
C GLU A 341 -17.49 4.10 8.69
N ILE A 342 -16.22 4.06 8.29
CA ILE A 342 -15.21 5.07 8.64
C ILE A 342 -15.69 6.47 8.22
N ARG A 343 -16.16 6.63 6.97
CA ARG A 343 -16.67 7.92 6.48
C ARG A 343 -17.86 8.41 7.32
N GLN A 344 -18.77 7.52 7.68
CA GLN A 344 -19.91 7.85 8.53
C GLN A 344 -19.45 8.27 9.93
N HIS A 345 -18.54 7.53 10.56
CA HIS A 345 -18.00 7.85 11.87
C HIS A 345 -17.31 9.22 11.90
N ILE A 346 -16.54 9.55 10.86
CA ILE A 346 -15.93 10.88 10.71
C ILE A 346 -17.03 11.94 10.58
N ALA A 347 -18.04 11.72 9.74
CA ALA A 347 -19.14 12.67 9.57
C ALA A 347 -19.85 12.96 10.91
N ASP A 348 -20.09 11.92 11.70
CA ASP A 348 -20.72 12.05 13.01
C ASP A 348 -19.83 12.84 13.98
N THR A 349 -18.52 12.55 14.01
CA THR A 349 -17.53 13.26 14.84
C THR A 349 -17.45 14.74 14.48
N LEU A 350 -17.44 15.08 13.19
CA LEU A 350 -17.36 16.45 12.71
C LEU A 350 -18.63 17.28 12.97
N ARG A 351 -19.80 16.64 13.16
CA ARG A 351 -21.03 17.34 13.56
C ARG A 351 -21.05 17.69 15.06
N THR A 352 -20.28 17.00 15.87
CA THR A 352 -20.26 17.14 17.33
C THR A 352 -19.12 18.00 17.87
N ALA A 353 -18.17 18.39 17.01
CA ALA A 353 -17.00 19.20 17.33
C ALA A 353 -17.28 20.70 17.11
#